data_AF-A0A529ZT96-F1
#
_entry.id   AF-A0A529ZT96-F1
#
_cell.length_a   1.000
_cell.length_b   1.000
_cell.length_c   1.000
_cell.angle_alpha   90.00
_cell.angle_beta   90.00
_cell.angle_gamma   90.00
#
_symmetry.space_group_name_H-M   'P 1'
#
loop_
_entity.id
_entity.type
_entity.pdbx_description
1 polymer ?
#
loop_
_entity_poly.entity_id
_entity_poly.type
_entity_poly.pdbx_seq_one_letter_code
_entity_poly.pdbx_strand_id
1 'polypeptide(L)' 'FRRGLSMNIVKLPGMGGVFRIAPPLTISEEELELGLKIIAESIEAGLAANTSLPGIAAE' A
#
# COMPACT_ATOMS: atom_id res chain seq x y z
N PHE A 1 -0.54 0.91 15.15
CA PHE A 1 -0.82 0.24 13.86
C PHE A 1 -2.32 0.18 13.55
N ARG A 2 -3.00 1.32 13.39
CA ARG A 2 -4.48 1.36 13.32
C ARG A 2 -5.06 0.88 11.96
N ARG A 3 -4.25 0.88 10.89
CA ARG A 3 -4.68 0.57 9.51
C ARG A 3 -4.03 -0.68 8.90
N GLY A 4 -3.26 -1.43 9.69
CA GLY A 4 -2.94 -2.85 9.43
C GLY A 4 -2.19 -3.22 8.14
N LEU A 5 -1.63 -2.28 7.37
CA LEU A 5 -0.99 -2.63 6.11
C LEU A 5 0.48 -3.05 6.32
N SER A 6 0.76 -4.35 6.22
CA SER A 6 2.12 -4.93 6.21
C SER A 6 2.49 -5.29 4.77
N MET A 7 3.62 -4.78 4.27
CA MET A 7 4.05 -4.96 2.89
C MET A 7 5.56 -4.97 2.76
N ASN A 8 6.05 -5.57 1.68
CA ASN A 8 7.47 -5.56 1.34
C ASN A 8 7.79 -4.39 0.41
N ILE A 9 8.70 -3.50 0.84
CA ILE A 9 9.21 -2.40 0.01
C ILE A 9 10.52 -2.84 -0.62
N VAL A 10 10.57 -2.88 -1.96
CA VAL A 10 11.81 -3.13 -2.71
C VAL A 10 12.53 -1.79 -2.92
N LYS A 11 13.83 -1.73 -2.59
CA LYS A 11 14.70 -0.55 -2.76
C LYS A 11 15.77 -0.78 -3.84
N LEU A 12 15.45 -1.52 -4.89
CA LEU A 12 16.35 -1.64 -6.05
C LEU A 12 16.12 -0.44 -6.99
N PRO A 13 17.18 0.19 -7.55
CA PRO A 13 17.04 1.24 -8.55
C PRO A 13 16.15 0.77 -9.71
N GLY A 14 15.12 1.56 -10.04
CA GLY A 14 14.13 1.21 -11.08
C GLY A 14 13.06 0.20 -10.67
N MET A 15 13.10 -0.37 -9.46
CA MET A 15 12.08 -1.30 -8.93
C MET A 15 11.42 -0.81 -7.62
N GLY A 16 11.76 0.40 -7.16
CA GLY A 16 11.03 1.07 -6.09
C GLY A 16 9.66 1.53 -6.56
N GLY A 17 8.66 1.48 -5.68
CA GLY A 17 7.30 1.98 -5.96
C GLY A 17 6.26 0.92 -6.35
N VAL A 18 6.60 -0.37 -6.29
CA VAL A 18 5.64 -1.45 -6.55
C VAL A 18 5.12 -2.02 -5.23
N PHE A 19 3.81 -1.92 -5.03
CA PHE A 19 3.08 -2.60 -3.97
C PHE A 19 2.65 -4.00 -4.44
N ARG A 20 2.85 -5.03 -3.61
CA ARG A 20 2.47 -6.42 -3.94
C ARG A 20 1.60 -7.02 -2.86
N ILE A 21 0.54 -7.70 -3.27
CA ILE A 21 -0.32 -8.56 -2.44
C ILE A 21 -0.41 -9.95 -3.09
N ALA A 22 -0.54 -10.98 -2.27
CA ALA A 22 -0.63 -12.37 -2.73
C ALA A 22 -1.73 -13.09 -1.93
N PRO A 23 -3.01 -12.84 -2.24
CA PRO A 23 -4.11 -13.57 -1.60
C PRO A 23 -4.09 -15.05 -2.01
N PRO A 24 -4.75 -15.95 -1.24
CA PRO A 24 -4.96 -17.32 -1.65
C PRO A 24 -5.76 -17.42 -2.96
N LEU A 25 -5.51 -18.47 -3.76
CA LEU A 25 -6.26 -18.71 -5.00
C LEU A 25 -7.74 -19.08 -4.78
N THR A 26 -8.12 -19.33 -3.53
CA THR A 26 -9.47 -19.71 -3.10
C THR A 26 -10.21 -18.58 -2.39
N ILE A 27 -9.67 -17.35 -2.41
CA ILE A 27 -10.30 -16.20 -1.77
C ILE A 27 -11.69 -15.94 -2.38
N SER A 28 -12.66 -15.57 -1.55
CA SER A 28 -13.98 -15.14 -2.04
C SER A 28 -13.92 -13.73 -2.63
N GLU A 29 -14.93 -13.36 -3.42
CA GLU A 29 -15.04 -12.01 -3.98
C GLU A 29 -15.18 -10.97 -2.87
N GLU A 30 -15.97 -11.26 -1.84
CA GLU A 30 -16.23 -10.37 -0.72
C GLU A 30 -14.97 -10.10 0.12
N GLU A 31 -14.14 -11.13 0.33
CA GLU A 31 -12.86 -10.99 1.01
C GLU A 31 -11.85 -10.21 0.17
N LEU A 32 -11.86 -10.40 -1.16
CA LEU A 32 -11.01 -9.65 -2.07
C LEU A 32 -11.37 -8.16 -2.07
N GLU A 33 -12.66 -7.84 -2.18
CA GLU A 33 -13.21 -6.48 -2.10
C GLU A 33 -12.81 -5.81 -0.76
N LEU A 34 -12.99 -6.52 0.36
CA LEU A 34 -12.59 -6.02 1.68
C LEU A 34 -11.08 -5.72 1.74
N GLY A 35 -10.24 -6.61 1.22
CA GLY A 35 -8.80 -6.42 1.16
C GLY A 35 -8.41 -5.19 0.35
N LEU A 36 -9.00 -5.01 -0.84
CA LEU A 36 -8.76 -3.86 -1.70
C LEU A 36 -9.22 -2.55 -1.04
N LYS A 37 -10.36 -2.55 -0.36
CA LYS A 37 -10.85 -1.38 0.38
C LYS A 37 -9.88 -0.93 1.47
N ILE A 38 -9.34 -1.87 2.25
CA ILE A 38 -8.35 -1.57 3.29
C ILE A 38 -7.09 -0.94 2.69
N ILE A 39 -6.64 -1.44 1.53
CA ILE A 39 -5.49 -0.88 0.81
C ILE A 39 -5.77 0.55 0.37
N ALA A 40 -6.92 0.80 -0.26
CA ALA A 40 -7.32 2.12 -0.72
C ALA A 40 -7.35 3.14 0.44
N GLU A 41 -8.06 2.81 1.53
CA GLU A 41 -8.17 3.66 2.72
C GLU A 41 -6.81 3.94 3.37
N SER A 42 -5.88 2.97 3.31
CA SER A 42 -4.53 3.12 3.85
C SER A 42 -3.66 4.05 2.99
N ILE A 43 -3.75 3.95 1.66
CA ILE A 43 -3.04 4.83 0.73
C ILE A 43 -3.57 6.26 0.84
N GLU A 44 -4.89 6.44 0.85
CA GLU A 44 -5.52 7.76 1.03
C GLU A 44 -5.07 8.43 2.33
N ALA A 45 -5.09 7.68 3.44
CA ALA A 45 -4.62 8.19 4.72
C ALA A 45 -3.13 8.56 4.69
N GLY A 46 -2.30 7.79 3.98
CA GLY A 46 -0.88 8.08 3.78
C GLY A 46 -0.66 9.37 2.99
N LEU A 47 -1.38 9.55 1.87
CA LEU A 47 -1.30 10.75 1.04
C LEU A 47 -1.76 12.01 1.78
N ALA A 48 -2.87 11.91 2.53
CA ALA A 48 -3.37 13.00 3.36
C ALA A 48 -2.38 13.40 4.48
N ALA A 49 -1.64 12.44 5.03
CA ALA A 49 -0.58 12.71 5.99
C ALA A 49 0.69 13.30 5.34
N ASN A 50 0.97 12.97 4.08
CA ASN A 50 2.18 13.41 3.37
C ASN A 50 2.07 14.82 2.78
N THR A 51 0.87 15.41 2.71
CA THR A 51 0.67 16.78 2.21
C THR A 51 1.37 17.84 3.08
N SER A 52 1.82 17.47 4.28
CA SER A 52 2.57 18.33 5.22
C SER A 52 4.09 18.15 5.19
N LEU A 53 4.66 17.29 4.34
CA LEU A 53 6.11 17.01 4.28
C LEU A 53 6.70 17.43 2.92
N PRO A 54 7.86 18.13 2.90
CA PRO A 54 8.54 18.43 1.65
C PRO A 54 8.89 17.13 0.93
N GLY A 55 8.56 17.04 -0.36
CA GLY A 55 8.80 15.85 -1.18
C GLY A 55 10.27 15.44 -1.12
N ILE A 56 10.51 14.17 -0.78
CA ILE A 56 11.84 13.58 -0.82
C ILE A 56 12.25 13.56 -2.28
N ALA A 57 13.09 14.52 -2.68
CA ALA A 57 13.75 14.52 -3.97
C ALA A 57 14.52 13.19 -4.08
N ALA A 58 14.19 12.43 -5.13
CA ALA A 58 14.87 11.18 -5.43
C ALA A 58 16.33 11.49 -5.80
N GLU A 59 17.27 11.07 -4.94
CA GLU A 59 18.62 10.68 -5.35
C GLU A 59 18.62 9.23 -5.85
#